data_AF-A0A3B8QBX9-F1
#
_entry.id   AF-A0A3B8QBX9-F1
#
_cell.length_a   1.000
_cell.length_b   1.000
_cell.length_c   1.000
_cell.angle_alpha   90.00
_cell.angle_beta   90.00
_cell.angle_gamma   90.00
#
_symmetry.space_group_name_H-M   'P 1'
#
loop_
_entity.id
_entity.type
_entity.pdbx_description
1 polymer ?
#
loop_
_entity_poly.entity_id
_entity_poly.type
_entity_poly.pdbx_seq_one_letter_code
_entity_poly.pdbx_strand_id
1 'polypeptide(L)'
;MSSEPIKTSRRSTRVAGALLVVGVLLAAQPLAGQSIDMNFFLVIEGPTWGPTQPDVSISDSHCHDQGYAAGFGHLTWHVYLTGSAEDGEEGEVARARIGTGPWYNYYGVMIAEDVAQLHSDANNLWLESAVTVRGETPPEAVQIPVGSQLDGGDFSRDGPFLCFGVPQ
;
A
#
# COMPACT_ATOMS: atom_id res chain seq x y z
N MET A 1 -27.04 -6.35 -81.65
CA MET A 1 -27.57 -5.01 -81.33
C MET A 1 -27.00 -4.62 -79.98
N SER A 2 -26.21 -3.54 -79.94
CA SER A 2 -25.74 -2.81 -78.74
C SER A 2 -24.69 -3.52 -77.87
N SER A 3 -23.59 -2.94 -77.37
CA SER A 3 -22.93 -1.63 -77.50
C SER A 3 -21.47 -1.78 -77.01
N GLU A 4 -20.63 -0.79 -77.35
CA GLU A 4 -19.18 -0.63 -77.16
C GLU A 4 -18.59 -0.64 -75.71
N PRO A 5 -17.25 -0.66 -75.54
CA PRO A 5 -16.53 -1.11 -74.35
C PRO A 5 -16.02 0.04 -73.45
N ILE A 6 -15.71 -0.24 -72.16
CA ILE A 6 -14.92 0.66 -71.30
C ILE A 6 -13.86 -0.12 -70.51
N LYS A 7 -12.62 0.33 -70.69
CA LYS A 7 -11.37 -0.13 -70.09
C LYS A 7 -11.16 0.58 -68.74
N THR A 8 -11.01 -0.16 -67.65
CA THR A 8 -10.56 0.41 -66.38
C THR A 8 -9.43 -0.43 -65.79
N SER A 9 -8.22 0.09 -65.91
CA SER A 9 -7.01 -0.38 -65.25
C SER A 9 -7.08 -0.02 -63.76
N ARG A 10 -6.78 -0.97 -62.86
CA ARG A 10 -6.31 -0.61 -61.51
C ARG A 10 -5.28 -1.60 -60.99
N ARG A 11 -4.27 -0.99 -60.36
CA ARG A 11 -2.92 -1.46 -60.07
C ARG A 11 -2.86 -2.62 -59.08
N SER A 12 -1.89 -3.49 -59.32
CA SER A 12 -1.34 -4.49 -58.42
C SER A 12 -0.59 -3.84 -57.25
N THR A 13 -0.81 -4.31 -56.02
CA THR A 13 0.19 -4.27 -54.95
C THR A 13 0.07 -5.51 -54.08
N ARG A 14 1.11 -6.35 -54.09
CA ARG A 14 1.30 -7.47 -53.15
C ARG A 14 1.74 -6.90 -51.80
N VAL A 15 1.09 -7.29 -50.71
CA VAL A 15 1.57 -7.00 -49.34
C VAL A 15 2.21 -8.27 -48.80
N ALA A 16 3.52 -8.24 -48.61
CA ALA A 16 4.27 -9.28 -47.93
C ALA A 16 4.06 -9.14 -46.41
N GLY A 17 3.56 -10.20 -45.76
CA GLY A 17 3.39 -10.23 -44.31
C GLY A 17 4.72 -10.45 -43.60
N ALA A 18 5.12 -9.51 -42.75
CA ALA A 18 6.20 -9.69 -41.79
C ALA A 18 5.60 -10.16 -40.45
N LEU A 19 5.95 -11.38 -40.01
CA LEU A 19 5.67 -11.84 -38.65
C LEU A 19 6.61 -11.10 -37.68
N LEU A 20 6.06 -10.24 -36.83
CA LEU A 20 6.75 -9.66 -35.69
C LEU A 20 6.65 -10.64 -34.50
N VAL A 21 7.76 -11.26 -34.13
CA VAL A 21 7.90 -11.97 -32.86
C VAL A 21 8.11 -10.92 -31.77
N VAL A 22 7.08 -10.64 -30.98
CA VAL A 22 7.20 -9.78 -29.80
C VAL A 22 7.71 -10.65 -28.65
N GLY A 23 9.00 -10.54 -28.35
CA GLY A 23 9.59 -11.09 -27.13
C GLY A 23 9.16 -10.27 -25.92
N VAL A 24 8.36 -10.87 -25.04
CA VAL A 24 8.02 -10.27 -23.75
C VAL A 24 9.25 -10.36 -22.85
N LEU A 25 9.95 -9.23 -22.69
CA LEU A 25 10.98 -9.06 -21.66
C LEU A 25 10.28 -8.88 -20.31
N LEU A 26 10.19 -9.95 -19.51
CA LEU A 26 9.93 -9.81 -18.08
C LEU A 26 11.18 -9.19 -17.44
N ALA A 27 11.16 -7.88 -17.23
CA ALA A 27 12.14 -7.23 -16.39
C ALA A 27 11.89 -7.67 -14.94
N ALA A 28 12.64 -8.68 -14.47
CA ALA A 28 12.75 -8.98 -13.05
C ALA A 28 13.41 -7.76 -12.38
N GLN A 29 12.59 -6.94 -11.72
CA GLN A 29 13.10 -5.90 -10.83
C GLN A 29 13.91 -6.60 -9.73
N PRO A 30 15.06 -6.06 -9.28
CA PRO A 30 15.74 -6.60 -8.13
C PRO A 30 14.75 -6.60 -6.96
N LEU A 31 14.56 -7.76 -6.32
CA LEU A 31 13.95 -7.82 -5.00
C LEU A 31 14.90 -7.03 -4.09
N ALA A 32 14.61 -5.76 -3.86
CA ALA A 32 15.17 -5.10 -2.69
C ALA A 32 14.75 -5.97 -1.51
N GLY A 33 15.73 -6.48 -0.76
CA GLY A 33 15.51 -7.57 0.19
C GLY A 33 14.52 -7.12 1.26
N GLN A 34 13.33 -7.72 1.25
CA GLN A 34 12.36 -7.61 2.32
C GLN A 34 13.04 -8.01 3.63
N SER A 35 13.02 -7.13 4.63
CA SER A 35 13.52 -7.43 5.96
C SER A 35 12.62 -8.47 6.63
N ILE A 36 13.23 -9.46 7.28
CA ILE A 36 12.49 -10.43 8.09
C ILE A 36 11.98 -9.83 9.40
N ASP A 37 12.58 -8.73 9.85
CA ASP A 37 12.20 -8.00 11.06
C ASP A 37 11.15 -6.91 10.79
N MET A 38 10.61 -6.83 9.57
CA MET A 38 9.59 -5.86 9.21
C MET A 38 8.30 -6.11 10.01
N ASN A 39 7.80 -5.04 10.62
CA ASN A 39 6.55 -5.02 11.39
C ASN A 39 5.86 -3.64 11.29
N PHE A 40 6.15 -2.87 10.24
CA PHE A 40 5.50 -1.62 9.93
C PHE A 40 5.35 -1.41 8.42
N PHE A 41 4.22 -0.84 8.00
CA PHE A 41 4.07 -0.28 6.66
C PHE A 41 2.99 0.80 6.59
N LEU A 42 3.05 1.60 5.52
CA LEU A 42 2.04 2.56 5.14
C LEU A 42 0.98 1.94 4.23
N VAL A 43 -0.29 2.20 4.50
CA VAL A 43 -1.39 2.03 3.54
C VAL A 43 -1.70 3.38 2.92
N ILE A 44 -1.73 3.43 1.58
CA ILE A 44 -2.01 4.67 0.84
C ILE A 44 -3.52 4.86 0.67
N GLU A 45 -4.21 3.81 0.21
CA GLU A 45 -5.65 3.79 0.02
C GLU A 45 -6.25 2.72 0.92
N GLY A 46 -7.21 3.12 1.75
CA GLY A 46 -7.89 2.21 2.65
C GLY A 46 -8.85 1.22 1.96
N PRO A 47 -9.49 0.34 2.73
CA PRO A 47 -10.40 -0.65 2.18
C PRO A 47 -11.64 -0.02 1.52
N THR A 48 -12.01 -0.53 0.34
CA THR A 48 -13.25 -0.15 -0.37
C THR A 48 -14.46 -1.02 -0.01
N TRP A 49 -14.29 -1.94 0.94
CA TRP A 49 -15.33 -2.85 1.40
C TRP A 49 -15.85 -2.50 2.79
N GLY A 50 -16.82 -3.28 3.28
CA GLY A 50 -17.14 -3.34 4.71
C GLY A 50 -17.74 -2.11 5.39
N PRO A 51 -18.62 -1.30 4.76
CA PRO A 51 -19.24 -0.16 5.46
C PRO A 51 -20.16 -0.54 6.63
N THR A 52 -20.33 -1.83 6.92
CA THR A 52 -21.16 -2.36 8.00
C THR A 52 -20.38 -2.65 9.28
N GLN A 53 -19.06 -2.48 9.28
CA GLN A 53 -18.20 -2.68 10.44
C GLN A 53 -17.58 -1.37 10.87
N PRO A 54 -17.22 -1.26 12.16
CA PRO A 54 -16.53 -0.08 12.67
C PRO A 54 -15.15 0.16 12.03
N ASP A 55 -14.72 1.42 11.96
CA ASP A 55 -13.58 1.85 11.14
C ASP A 55 -12.23 1.26 11.57
N VAL A 56 -12.00 1.03 12.87
CA VAL A 56 -10.74 0.43 13.35
C VAL A 56 -10.68 -1.04 12.97
N SER A 57 -11.70 -1.83 13.27
CA SER A 57 -11.78 -3.26 12.90
C SER A 57 -11.63 -3.51 11.39
N ILE A 58 -12.29 -2.67 10.57
CA ILE A 58 -12.19 -2.74 9.11
C ILE A 58 -10.76 -2.39 8.67
N SER A 59 -10.12 -1.39 9.25
CA SER A 59 -8.76 -1.01 8.89
C SER A 59 -7.71 -2.02 9.38
N ASP A 60 -7.91 -2.65 10.53
CA ASP A 60 -7.09 -3.77 11.02
C ASP A 60 -7.12 -4.95 10.06
N SER A 61 -8.32 -5.34 9.61
CA SER A 61 -8.50 -6.43 8.65
C SER A 61 -7.76 -6.12 7.35
N HIS A 62 -7.79 -4.85 6.92
CA HIS A 62 -7.05 -4.41 5.74
C HIS A 62 -5.53 -4.47 5.95
N CYS A 63 -5.01 -4.03 7.11
CA CYS A 63 -3.61 -4.19 7.46
C CYS A 63 -3.21 -5.68 7.49
N HIS A 64 -4.06 -6.54 8.06
CA HIS A 64 -3.81 -7.97 8.16
C HIS A 64 -3.75 -8.64 6.79
N ASP A 65 -4.70 -8.34 5.90
CA ASP A 65 -4.73 -8.90 4.54
C ASP A 65 -3.46 -8.55 3.75
N GLN A 66 -3.03 -7.28 3.82
CA GLN A 66 -1.81 -6.82 3.15
C GLN A 66 -0.55 -7.46 3.74
N GLY A 67 -0.41 -7.47 5.07
CA GLY A 67 0.72 -8.07 5.78
C GLY A 67 0.81 -9.58 5.54
N TYR A 68 -0.32 -10.29 5.59
CA TYR A 68 -0.41 -11.71 5.30
C TYR A 68 0.02 -12.02 3.86
N ALA A 69 -0.52 -11.28 2.88
CA ALA A 69 -0.17 -11.45 1.47
C ALA A 69 1.31 -11.17 1.17
N ALA A 70 1.97 -10.36 2.00
CA ALA A 70 3.40 -10.07 1.92
C ALA A 70 4.28 -11.06 2.69
N GLY A 71 3.71 -12.07 3.37
CA GLY A 71 4.45 -13.11 4.09
C GLY A 71 4.58 -12.89 5.61
N PHE A 72 3.93 -11.87 6.18
CA PHE A 72 3.95 -11.56 7.62
C PHE A 72 2.68 -12.00 8.35
N GLY A 73 2.10 -13.13 7.96
CA GLY A 73 0.90 -13.68 8.61
C GLY A 73 1.14 -14.19 10.05
N HIS A 74 2.39 -14.19 10.51
CA HIS A 74 2.76 -14.53 11.89
C HIS A 74 2.62 -13.33 12.86
N LEU A 75 2.34 -12.13 12.34
CA LEU A 75 2.07 -10.93 13.12
C LEU A 75 0.56 -10.67 13.18
N THR A 76 0.11 -10.12 14.30
CA THR A 76 -1.19 -9.46 14.40
C THR A 76 -1.01 -8.02 13.96
N TRP A 77 -1.77 -7.56 12.97
CA TRP A 77 -1.63 -6.23 12.40
C TRP A 77 -2.70 -5.30 12.92
N HIS A 78 -2.27 -4.13 13.39
CA HIS A 78 -3.15 -3.08 13.88
C HIS A 78 -2.97 -1.80 13.08
N VAL A 79 -4.08 -1.18 12.68
CA VAL A 79 -4.06 0.20 12.21
C VAL A 79 -3.76 1.14 13.38
N TYR A 80 -3.05 2.22 13.11
CA TYR A 80 -2.87 3.31 14.05
C TYR A 80 -4.03 4.32 13.95
N LEU A 81 -5.21 3.88 14.41
CA LEU A 81 -6.45 4.67 14.42
C LEU A 81 -7.10 4.52 15.81
N THR A 82 -7.54 5.63 16.38
CA THR A 82 -8.29 5.66 17.63
C THR A 82 -9.78 5.68 17.30
N GLY A 83 -10.50 4.71 17.83
CA GLY A 83 -11.93 4.59 17.67
C GLY A 83 -12.73 5.54 18.55
N SER A 84 -13.89 5.99 18.07
CA SER A 84 -14.88 6.72 18.86
C SER A 84 -16.17 5.90 19.06
N ALA A 85 -16.99 6.31 20.03
CA ALA A 85 -18.31 5.72 20.24
C ALA A 85 -19.25 5.95 19.04
N GLU A 86 -19.08 7.05 18.30
CA GLU A 86 -19.86 7.34 17.09
C GLU A 86 -19.49 6.40 15.94
N ASP A 87 -18.23 5.94 15.93
CA ASP A 87 -17.70 4.97 14.96
C ASP A 87 -17.94 3.52 15.39
N GLY A 88 -18.49 3.29 16.58
CA GLY A 88 -18.73 1.95 17.15
C GLY A 88 -17.51 1.29 17.83
N GLU A 89 -16.39 2.02 17.98
CA GLU A 89 -15.09 1.52 18.46
C GLU A 89 -14.65 2.16 19.79
N GLU A 90 -15.59 2.43 20.70
CA GLU A 90 -15.28 3.06 21.98
C GLU A 90 -14.19 2.28 22.75
N GLY A 91 -13.08 2.97 23.07
CA GLY A 91 -11.99 2.40 23.86
C GLY A 91 -10.85 1.78 23.03
N GLU A 92 -10.98 1.72 21.71
CA GLU A 92 -9.91 1.29 20.81
C GLU A 92 -8.88 2.41 20.63
N VAL A 93 -7.92 2.50 21.56
CA VAL A 93 -6.87 3.52 21.55
C VAL A 93 -5.66 3.01 20.76
N ALA A 94 -5.33 3.67 19.65
CA ALA A 94 -4.26 3.27 18.73
C ALA A 94 -2.96 2.88 19.45
N ARG A 95 -2.49 3.76 20.35
CA ARG A 95 -1.26 3.59 21.13
C ARG A 95 -1.22 2.32 21.97
N ALA A 96 -2.37 1.85 22.47
CA ALA A 96 -2.42 0.70 23.36
C ALA A 96 -2.28 -0.65 22.64
N ARG A 97 -2.36 -0.64 21.30
CA ARG A 97 -2.53 -1.85 20.48
C ARG A 97 -1.31 -2.21 19.62
N ILE A 98 -0.42 -1.25 19.35
CA ILE A 98 0.70 -1.43 18.40
C ILE A 98 1.98 -2.03 19.00
N GLY A 99 1.93 -2.48 20.26
CA GLY A 99 3.10 -2.94 21.01
C GLY A 99 4.03 -1.81 21.45
N THR A 100 5.24 -2.16 21.89
CA THR A 100 6.22 -1.21 22.46
C THR A 100 7.31 -0.78 21.49
N GLY A 101 7.35 -1.32 20.27
CA GLY A 101 8.48 -1.20 19.35
C GLY A 101 9.62 -2.19 19.67
N PRO A 102 10.75 -2.12 18.94
CA PRO A 102 10.99 -1.24 17.79
C PRO A 102 10.15 -1.64 16.57
N TRP A 103 9.92 -0.68 15.66
CA TRP A 103 9.26 -0.96 14.39
C TRP A 103 10.18 -0.72 13.20
N TYR A 104 10.13 -1.60 12.20
CA TYR A 104 10.95 -1.57 11.00
C TYR A 104 10.09 -1.67 9.74
N ASN A 105 10.44 -0.89 8.72
CA ASN A 105 9.80 -0.95 7.42
C ASN A 105 10.29 -2.14 6.57
N TYR A 106 9.77 -2.25 5.34
CA TYR A 106 10.15 -3.26 4.36
C TYR A 106 11.66 -3.41 4.14
N TYR A 107 12.42 -2.31 4.21
CA TYR A 107 13.87 -2.29 4.00
C TYR A 107 14.68 -2.53 5.27
N GLY A 108 14.04 -2.80 6.41
CA GLY A 108 14.70 -2.93 7.71
C GLY A 108 15.15 -1.59 8.29
N VAL A 109 14.66 -0.47 7.76
CA VAL A 109 14.89 0.85 8.35
C VAL A 109 13.97 0.98 9.57
N MET A 110 14.57 1.31 10.71
CA MET A 110 13.83 1.57 11.94
C MET A 110 12.95 2.80 11.77
N ILE A 111 11.69 2.71 12.16
CA ILE A 111 10.71 3.80 12.17
C ILE A 111 10.72 4.52 13.51
N ALA A 112 10.71 3.76 14.59
CA ALA A 112 10.91 4.24 15.95
C ALA A 112 11.34 3.07 16.84
N GLU A 113 12.16 3.36 17.85
CA GLU A 113 12.61 2.40 18.85
C GLU A 113 11.52 2.08 19.87
N ASP A 114 10.70 3.08 20.20
CA ASP A 114 9.60 2.97 21.13
C ASP A 114 8.50 3.99 20.84
N VAL A 115 7.42 3.90 21.62
CA VAL A 115 6.25 4.78 21.50
C VAL A 115 6.61 6.25 21.81
N ALA A 116 7.61 6.53 22.66
CA ALA A 116 8.01 7.91 22.93
C ALA A 116 8.69 8.53 21.70
N GLN A 117 9.61 7.80 21.06
CA GLN A 117 10.24 8.25 19.82
C GLN A 117 9.23 8.38 18.68
N LEU A 118 8.28 7.44 18.54
CA LEU A 118 7.25 7.48 17.50
C LEU A 118 6.49 8.82 17.49
N HIS A 119 6.16 9.36 18.66
CA HIS A 119 5.46 10.64 18.80
C HIS A 119 6.37 11.87 18.90
N SER A 120 7.68 11.71 18.72
CA SER A 120 8.65 12.80 18.72
C SER A 120 9.04 13.20 17.29
N ASP A 121 9.75 14.32 17.14
CA ASP A 121 10.34 14.72 15.85
C ASP A 121 11.52 13.82 15.42
N ALA A 122 11.95 12.88 16.27
CA ALA A 122 13.05 11.95 15.99
C ALA A 122 12.59 10.61 15.40
N ASN A 123 11.29 10.44 15.10
CA ASN A 123 10.82 9.28 14.35
C ASN A 123 11.33 9.32 12.89
N ASN A 124 11.25 8.17 12.23
CA ASN A 124 11.54 8.05 10.81
C ASN A 124 10.26 7.89 9.98
N LEU A 125 9.28 8.78 10.15
CA LEU A 125 8.07 8.83 9.33
C LEU A 125 8.17 9.94 8.27
N TRP A 126 8.86 9.65 7.18
CA TRP A 126 8.92 10.53 5.99
C TRP A 126 8.72 9.69 4.73
N LEU A 127 8.59 10.34 3.57
CA LEU A 127 8.15 9.71 2.32
C LEU A 127 8.96 8.44 1.97
N GLU A 128 10.28 8.51 2.10
CA GLU A 128 11.20 7.42 1.74
C GLU A 128 11.27 6.28 2.77
N SER A 129 10.84 6.49 4.01
CA SER A 129 10.86 5.47 5.07
C SER A 129 9.47 4.88 5.35
N ALA A 130 8.40 5.68 5.23
CA ALA A 130 7.02 5.24 5.38
C ALA A 130 6.51 4.63 4.06
N VAL A 131 7.07 3.47 3.73
CA VAL A 131 6.81 2.75 2.47
C VAL A 131 5.68 1.72 2.62
N THR A 132 5.11 1.29 1.50
CA THR A 132 4.08 0.25 1.48
C THR A 132 4.61 -1.10 1.96
N VAL A 133 3.71 -2.06 2.13
CA VAL A 133 4.07 -3.43 2.55
C VAL A 133 5.06 -4.12 1.60
N ARG A 134 5.23 -3.60 0.38
CA ARG A 134 6.19 -4.08 -0.64
C ARG A 134 7.37 -3.15 -0.87
N GLY A 135 7.54 -2.13 -0.02
CA GLY A 135 8.64 -1.17 -0.11
C GLY A 135 8.41 -0.04 -1.10
N GLU A 136 7.21 0.14 -1.63
CA GLU A 136 6.95 1.22 -2.59
C GLU A 136 6.87 2.56 -1.86
N THR A 137 7.56 3.57 -2.38
CA THR A 137 7.45 4.94 -1.89
C THR A 137 6.09 5.53 -2.30
N PRO A 138 5.31 6.10 -1.37
CA PRO A 138 4.05 6.74 -1.71
C PRO A 138 4.25 7.97 -2.62
N PRO A 139 3.23 8.36 -3.42
CA PRO A 139 3.26 9.61 -4.17
C PRO A 139 3.49 10.83 -3.27
N GLU A 140 4.19 11.86 -3.76
CA GLU A 140 4.51 13.08 -2.98
C GLU A 140 3.27 13.81 -2.40
N ALA A 141 2.09 13.60 -2.98
CA ALA A 141 0.84 14.19 -2.50
C ALA A 141 0.27 13.49 -1.24
N VAL A 142 0.76 12.30 -0.90
CA VAL A 142 0.35 11.56 0.29
C VAL A 142 0.94 12.25 1.52
N GLN A 143 0.07 12.73 2.39
CA GLN A 143 0.48 13.33 3.67
C GLN A 143 0.66 12.20 4.68
N ILE A 144 1.92 11.93 5.05
CA ILE A 144 2.24 10.99 6.13
C ILE A 144 2.12 11.74 7.46
N PRO A 145 1.32 11.24 8.40
CA PRO A 145 1.22 11.82 9.74
C PRO A 145 2.53 11.69 10.50
N VAL A 146 2.92 12.72 11.25
CA VAL A 146 4.19 12.74 12.02
C VAL A 146 4.04 13.36 13.39
N GLY A 147 4.87 12.91 14.33
CA GLY A 147 5.10 13.58 15.62
C GLY A 147 3.83 13.68 16.47
N SER A 148 3.50 14.88 16.96
CA SER A 148 2.34 15.11 17.82
C SER A 148 0.99 14.90 17.14
N GLN A 149 0.95 14.84 15.80
CA GLN A 149 -0.27 14.52 15.03
C GLN A 149 -0.60 13.03 15.06
N LEU A 150 0.31 12.18 15.59
CA LEU A 150 0.06 10.75 15.77
C LEU A 150 -0.71 10.46 17.06
N ASP A 151 -1.77 11.20 17.39
CA ASP A 151 -2.65 10.80 18.51
C ASP A 151 -3.64 9.69 18.13
N GLY A 152 -3.68 9.33 16.84
CA GLY A 152 -4.54 8.30 16.27
C GLY A 152 -5.94 8.81 15.92
N GLY A 153 -6.30 10.05 16.25
CA GLY A 153 -7.63 10.61 16.02
C GLY A 153 -7.82 11.26 14.63
N ASP A 154 -6.74 11.66 13.97
CA ASP A 154 -6.78 12.35 12.66
C ASP A 154 -6.95 11.41 11.45
N PHE A 155 -7.08 10.10 11.66
CA PHE A 155 -7.21 9.13 10.56
C PHE A 155 -8.67 8.79 10.28
N SER A 156 -9.00 8.63 9.00
CA SER A 156 -10.18 7.90 8.57
C SER A 156 -9.77 6.58 7.95
N ARG A 157 -10.72 5.65 7.84
CA ARG A 157 -10.50 4.39 7.11
C ARG A 157 -10.15 4.57 5.63
N ASP A 158 -10.31 5.77 5.04
CA ASP A 158 -10.04 6.00 3.62
C ASP A 158 -8.53 6.07 3.32
N GLY A 159 -7.71 6.31 4.36
CA GLY A 159 -6.27 6.43 4.26
C GLY A 159 -5.77 7.83 3.85
N PRO A 160 -4.44 8.05 3.88
CA PRO A 160 -3.41 7.10 4.24
C PRO A 160 -3.37 6.80 5.76
N PHE A 161 -2.96 5.59 6.15
CA PHE A 161 -2.79 5.21 7.57
C PHE A 161 -1.63 4.23 7.79
N LEU A 162 -1.18 4.15 9.04
CA LEU A 162 -0.04 3.33 9.44
C LEU A 162 -0.51 1.97 9.98
N CYS A 163 0.15 0.90 9.57
CA CYS A 163 -0.08 -0.46 10.08
C CYS A 163 1.14 -0.94 10.88
N PHE A 164 0.89 -1.45 12.08
CA PHE A 164 1.91 -1.95 13.00
C PHE A 164 1.65 -3.43 13.32
N GLY A 165 2.67 -4.27 13.11
CA GLY A 165 2.63 -5.69 13.38
C GLY A 165 3.13 -6.01 14.78
N VAL A 166 2.36 -6.79 15.53
CA VAL A 166 2.69 -7.25 16.88
C VAL A 166 2.86 -8.78 16.84
N PRO A 167 3.94 -9.33 17.42
CA PRO A 167 4.07 -10.78 17.56
C PRO A 167 2.87 -11.39 18.29
N GLN A 168 2.39 -12.54 17.81
CA GLN A 168 1.31 -13.30 18.45
C GLN A 168 1.72 -13.95 19.77
#